data_AF-A0A1I3YF70-F1
#
_entry.id   AF-A0A1I3YF70-F1
#
_cell.length_a   1.000
_cell.length_b   1.000
_cell.length_c   1.000
_cell.angle_alpha   90.00
_cell.angle_beta   90.00
_cell.angle_gamma   90.00
#
_symmetry.space_group_name_H-M   'P 1'
#
loop_
_entity.id
_entity.type
_entity.pdbx_description
1 polymer ?
#
loop_
_entity_poly.entity_id
_entity_poly.type
_entity_poly.pdbx_seq_one_letter_code
_entity_poly.pdbx_strand_id
1 'polypeptide(L)'
;MCRGQIATDVIRDQFWVMYQDPAMDLFITDSKYRKQVEPLLGLPGQNDNLIETKENWDKYKDKRNSYLSLRGQHYQHAPLNWTSTKAIWNGDGNNTNAFLTVFRHFDNASVVRGMVGQVPQTIWWMDFPLFERTYYELVVNFDLFGNVAHQLQTRLYFDLIRNGAEHNFLRLLPRDKRKSVLDDWYQGMGVVKTYFTYAPLDLDIKTAEKFSTDDTKSELLNRILQQFKQVNADADDSINRCQNQSCFRNPQSTWVQTADSVLSQLTRTTFEQKSGLNYLPELTFIRVKNGMKERFIRLSEIVTTAMWLFFLESH
;
A
#
# COMPACT_ATOMS: atom_id res chain seq x y z
N MET A 1 2.09 -14.88 -0.62
CA MET A 1 1.43 -14.64 0.69
C MET A 1 -0.08 -14.85 0.57
N CYS A 2 -0.74 -14.37 -0.48
CA CYS A 2 -2.12 -14.76 -0.79
C CYS A 2 -2.15 -15.74 -1.97
N ARG A 3 -3.06 -16.73 -1.96
CA ARG A 3 -3.41 -17.58 -3.11
C ARG A 3 -4.92 -17.53 -3.31
N GLY A 4 -5.35 -17.42 -4.57
CA GLY A 4 -6.76 -17.30 -4.96
C GLY A 4 -7.15 -15.86 -5.31
N GLN A 5 -7.92 -15.71 -6.39
CA GLN A 5 -8.37 -14.42 -6.93
C GLN A 5 -9.18 -13.60 -5.91
N ILE A 6 -9.97 -14.27 -5.07
CA ILE A 6 -10.76 -13.63 -4.01
C ILE A 6 -9.87 -12.83 -3.04
N ALA A 7 -8.63 -13.24 -2.80
CA ALA A 7 -7.70 -12.52 -1.93
C ALA A 7 -6.92 -11.43 -2.68
N THR A 8 -6.66 -11.59 -3.98
CA THR A 8 -5.88 -10.64 -4.77
C THR A 8 -6.72 -9.48 -5.32
N ASP A 9 -8.01 -9.67 -5.59
CA ASP A 9 -8.87 -8.63 -6.18
C ASP A 9 -9.25 -7.47 -5.22
N VAL A 10 -8.71 -7.43 -4.00
CA VAL A 10 -8.81 -6.27 -3.08
C VAL A 10 -7.56 -5.41 -3.04
N ILE A 11 -6.47 -5.80 -3.71
CA ILE A 11 -5.22 -5.03 -3.70
C ILE A 11 -4.88 -4.52 -5.09
N ARG A 12 -4.10 -3.42 -5.14
CA ARG A 12 -3.55 -2.88 -6.39
C ARG A 12 -2.41 -3.77 -6.91
N ASP A 13 -2.08 -3.61 -8.19
CA ASP A 13 -1.00 -4.34 -8.84
C ASP A 13 0.35 -4.12 -8.16
N GLN A 14 0.58 -2.92 -7.62
CA GLN A 14 1.74 -2.58 -6.82
C GLN A 14 1.39 -1.55 -5.74
N PHE A 15 1.87 -1.78 -4.51
CA PHE A 15 1.84 -0.78 -3.44
C PHE A 15 3.03 -0.94 -2.50
N TRP A 16 3.41 0.16 -1.84
CA TRP A 16 4.44 0.15 -0.81
C TRP A 16 3.82 0.01 0.57
N VAL A 17 4.50 -0.74 1.43
CA VAL A 17 4.18 -0.90 2.85
C VAL A 17 5.32 -0.32 3.66
N MET A 18 4.95 0.53 4.61
CA MET A 18 5.84 1.08 5.63
C MET A 18 5.14 1.07 6.98
N TYR A 19 5.90 1.25 8.05
CA TYR A 19 5.43 1.09 9.42
C TYR A 19 5.59 2.40 10.19
N GLN A 20 4.66 2.67 11.11
CA GLN A 20 4.82 3.75 12.08
C GLN A 20 5.88 3.34 13.11
N ASP A 21 6.73 4.30 13.48
CA ASP A 21 7.68 4.12 14.56
C ASP A 21 6.92 3.90 15.88
N PRO A 22 7.15 2.79 16.60
CA PRO A 22 6.45 2.50 17.84
C PRO A 22 6.69 3.56 18.92
N ALA A 23 7.80 4.30 18.88
CA ALA A 23 8.05 5.41 19.80
C ALA A 23 7.15 6.64 19.52
N MET A 24 6.54 6.70 18.34
CA MET A 24 5.63 7.76 17.90
C MET A 24 4.19 7.25 17.72
N ASP A 25 3.89 6.00 18.09
CA ASP A 25 2.53 5.43 18.04
C ASP A 25 1.87 5.52 19.41
N LEU A 26 0.84 6.36 19.54
CA LEU A 26 0.13 6.57 20.81
C LEU A 26 -0.60 5.31 21.30
N PHE A 27 -0.93 4.37 20.41
CA PHE A 27 -1.44 3.06 20.85
C PHE A 27 -0.40 2.30 21.69
N ILE A 28 0.88 2.45 21.35
CA ILE A 28 1.99 1.83 22.09
C ILE A 28 2.36 2.66 23.31
N THR A 29 2.52 3.98 23.14
CA THR A 29 3.09 4.86 24.15
C THR A 29 2.10 5.34 25.22
N ASP A 30 0.79 5.37 24.93
CA ASP A 30 -0.25 5.69 25.92
C ASP A 30 -1.06 4.45 26.31
N SER A 31 -0.71 3.86 27.46
CA SER A 31 -1.39 2.68 28.00
C SER A 31 -2.86 2.91 28.38
N LYS A 32 -3.27 4.14 28.72
CA LYS A 32 -4.67 4.45 29.06
C LYS A 32 -5.51 4.48 27.80
N TYR A 33 -5.02 5.18 26.76
CA TYR A 33 -5.63 5.16 25.45
C TYR A 33 -5.72 3.73 24.91
N ARG A 34 -4.62 2.96 24.99
CA ARG A 34 -4.60 1.55 24.55
C ARG A 34 -5.73 0.72 25.18
N LYS A 35 -5.84 0.74 26.51
CA LYS A 35 -6.90 0.02 27.25
C LYS A 35 -8.32 0.45 26.84
N GLN A 36 -8.51 1.72 26.48
CA GLN A 36 -9.79 2.22 26.02
C GLN A 36 -10.19 1.65 24.65
N VAL A 37 -9.21 1.46 23.75
CA VAL A 37 -9.48 1.07 22.36
C VAL A 37 -9.32 -0.42 22.07
N GLU A 38 -8.56 -1.17 22.88
CA GLU A 38 -8.35 -2.63 22.76
C GLU A 38 -9.66 -3.42 22.48
N PRO A 39 -10.79 -3.20 23.18
CA PRO A 39 -12.04 -3.93 22.93
C PRO A 39 -12.64 -3.75 21.51
N LEU A 40 -12.24 -2.68 20.82
CA LEU A 40 -12.69 -2.32 19.47
C LEU A 40 -11.83 -2.94 18.37
N LEU A 41 -10.67 -3.51 18.71
CA LEU A 41 -9.69 -4.01 17.74
C LEU A 41 -9.78 -5.53 17.50
N GLY A 42 -10.76 -6.20 18.10
CA GLY A 42 -10.96 -7.64 17.93
C GLY A 42 -11.16 -8.04 16.46
N LEU A 43 -10.71 -9.26 16.13
CA LEU A 43 -10.83 -9.87 14.81
C LEU A 43 -12.05 -10.79 14.71
N PRO A 44 -12.57 -11.02 13.49
CA PRO A 44 -13.43 -12.16 13.24
C PRO A 44 -12.72 -13.48 13.58
N GLY A 45 -13.46 -14.42 14.17
CA GLY A 45 -13.01 -15.81 14.30
C GLY A 45 -13.18 -16.58 12.99
N GLN A 46 -12.83 -17.87 12.99
CA GLN A 46 -13.12 -18.80 11.90
C GLN A 46 -14.62 -19.18 11.95
N ASN A 47 -15.49 -18.28 11.48
CA ASN A 47 -16.93 -18.55 11.40
C ASN A 47 -17.28 -19.09 10.01
N ASP A 48 -17.89 -20.27 9.98
CA ASP A 48 -18.18 -21.01 8.75
C ASP A 48 -19.56 -20.68 8.12
N ASN A 49 -20.31 -19.72 8.65
CA ASN A 49 -21.71 -19.46 8.26
C ASN A 49 -21.90 -18.10 7.56
N LEU A 50 -22.51 -18.11 6.36
CA LEU A 50 -22.76 -16.92 5.52
C LEU A 50 -23.70 -15.88 6.15
N ILE A 51 -24.70 -16.30 6.94
CA ILE A 51 -25.64 -15.37 7.60
C ILE A 51 -24.88 -14.58 8.69
N GLU A 52 -24.03 -15.29 9.44
CA GLU A 52 -23.15 -14.69 10.44
C GLU A 52 -22.09 -13.79 9.78
N THR A 53 -21.70 -14.03 8.52
CA THR A 53 -20.76 -13.15 7.80
C THR A 53 -21.26 -11.72 7.69
N LYS A 54 -22.57 -11.50 7.43
CA LYS A 54 -23.14 -10.14 7.34
C LYS A 54 -23.20 -9.45 8.71
N GLU A 55 -23.70 -10.15 9.73
CA GLU A 55 -23.77 -9.61 11.09
C GLU A 55 -22.37 -9.32 11.65
N ASN A 56 -21.40 -10.20 11.36
CA ASN A 56 -20.00 -10.00 11.68
C ASN A 56 -19.46 -8.78 10.94
N TRP A 57 -19.71 -8.64 9.64
CA TRP A 57 -19.29 -7.47 8.87
C TRP A 57 -19.77 -6.16 9.50
N ASP A 58 -21.07 -6.04 9.78
CA ASP A 58 -21.63 -4.83 10.38
C ASP A 58 -21.01 -4.54 11.76
N LYS A 59 -20.88 -5.58 12.60
CA LYS A 59 -20.23 -5.49 13.92
C LYS A 59 -18.77 -5.00 13.84
N TYR A 60 -17.94 -5.61 12.97
CA TYR A 60 -16.53 -5.26 12.87
C TYR A 60 -16.31 -3.90 12.20
N LYS A 61 -17.15 -3.57 11.22
CA LYS A 61 -17.22 -2.23 10.63
C LYS A 61 -17.51 -1.15 11.68
N ASP A 62 -18.51 -1.38 12.53
CA ASP A 62 -18.92 -0.41 13.55
C ASP A 62 -17.88 -0.29 14.68
N LYS A 63 -17.28 -1.42 15.10
CA LYS A 63 -16.11 -1.40 16.00
C LYS A 63 -14.95 -0.59 15.42
N ARG A 64 -14.63 -0.83 14.14
CA ARG A 64 -13.56 -0.12 13.43
C ARG A 64 -13.85 1.38 13.31
N ASN A 65 -15.09 1.77 13.02
CA ASN A 65 -15.47 3.18 12.96
C ASN A 65 -15.41 3.85 14.34
N SER A 66 -15.85 3.14 15.39
CA SER A 66 -15.72 3.60 16.78
C SER A 66 -14.26 3.79 17.18
N TYR A 67 -13.39 2.84 16.81
CA TYR A 67 -11.94 2.94 17.00
C TYR A 67 -11.37 4.19 16.33
N LEU A 68 -11.69 4.42 15.05
CA LEU A 68 -11.19 5.57 14.32
C LEU A 68 -11.68 6.91 14.88
N SER A 69 -12.91 6.96 15.39
CA SER A 69 -13.42 8.13 16.09
C SER A 69 -12.62 8.44 17.36
N LEU A 70 -12.42 7.44 18.23
CA LEU A 70 -11.62 7.60 19.46
C LEU A 70 -10.16 7.92 19.17
N ARG A 71 -9.58 7.27 18.17
CA ARG A 71 -8.23 7.56 17.68
C ARG A 71 -8.13 9.00 17.22
N GLY A 72 -9.06 9.47 16.39
CA GLY A 72 -9.09 10.86 15.93
C GLY A 72 -9.13 11.85 17.09
N GLN A 73 -10.05 11.65 18.04
CA GLN A 73 -10.16 12.50 19.23
C GLN A 73 -8.89 12.51 20.08
N HIS A 74 -8.29 11.34 20.31
CA HIS A 74 -7.08 11.23 21.12
C HIS A 74 -5.87 11.88 20.42
N TYR A 75 -5.68 11.58 19.13
CA TYR A 75 -4.52 12.01 18.36
C TYR A 75 -4.59 13.52 18.01
N GLN A 76 -5.78 14.12 17.94
CA GLN A 76 -5.96 15.55 17.72
C GLN A 76 -5.36 16.41 18.84
N HIS A 77 -5.29 15.88 20.06
CA HIS A 77 -4.74 16.58 21.23
C HIS A 77 -3.27 16.26 21.48
N ALA A 78 -2.68 15.34 20.70
CA ALA A 78 -1.27 14.97 20.83
C ALA A 78 -0.36 15.94 20.07
N PRO A 79 0.94 15.99 20.41
CA PRO A 79 1.93 16.69 19.59
C PRO A 79 1.90 16.17 18.14
N LEU A 80 2.13 17.04 17.14
CA LEU A 80 1.99 16.68 15.73
C LEU A 80 3.11 15.76 15.18
N ASN A 81 4.07 15.35 16.02
CA ASN A 81 5.21 14.52 15.61
C ASN A 81 4.80 13.19 14.96
N TRP A 82 3.66 12.61 15.36
CA TRP A 82 3.12 11.39 14.76
C TRP A 82 2.58 11.60 13.33
N THR A 83 2.40 12.85 12.86
CA THR A 83 2.03 13.20 11.47
C THR A 83 3.22 13.67 10.63
N SER A 84 4.43 13.22 10.97
CA SER A 84 5.66 13.52 10.24
C SER A 84 6.25 12.26 9.61
N THR A 85 7.04 12.39 8.55
CA THR A 85 7.88 11.29 8.04
C THR A 85 8.89 10.80 9.08
N LYS A 86 9.17 11.58 10.13
CA LYS A 86 9.96 11.13 11.30
C LYS A 86 9.26 10.05 12.13
N ALA A 87 7.94 9.92 11.99
CA ALA A 87 7.17 8.84 12.60
C ALA A 87 7.11 7.58 11.73
N ILE A 88 7.83 7.52 10.61
CA ILE A 88 8.01 6.28 9.84
C ILE A 88 9.20 5.53 10.45
N TRP A 89 8.99 4.26 10.79
CA TRP A 89 10.03 3.40 11.35
C TRP A 89 11.16 3.22 10.34
N ASN A 90 12.39 3.54 10.76
CA ASN A 90 13.57 3.49 9.91
C ASN A 90 14.29 2.13 9.94
N GLY A 91 13.65 1.07 10.44
CA GLY A 91 14.28 -0.24 10.55
C GLY A 91 15.47 -0.27 11.51
N ASP A 92 15.48 0.58 12.53
CA ASP A 92 16.61 0.75 13.45
C ASP A 92 17.94 1.06 12.72
N GLY A 93 17.86 1.63 11.51
CA GLY A 93 18.99 2.01 10.67
C GLY A 93 19.62 0.89 9.83
N ASN A 94 19.21 -0.37 9.98
CA ASN A 94 19.79 -1.49 9.22
C ASN A 94 18.78 -2.55 8.73
N ASN A 95 17.54 -2.54 9.24
CA ASN A 95 16.54 -3.54 8.92
C ASN A 95 15.82 -3.20 7.61
N THR A 96 16.17 -3.93 6.56
CA THR A 96 15.59 -3.75 5.22
C THR A 96 14.15 -4.24 5.08
N ASN A 97 13.53 -4.77 6.14
CA ASN A 97 12.09 -5.04 6.18
C ASN A 97 11.26 -3.79 6.54
N ALA A 98 11.88 -2.65 6.86
CA ALA A 98 11.19 -1.41 7.17
C ALA A 98 10.34 -0.87 6.01
N PHE A 99 10.75 -1.20 4.78
CA PHE A 99 10.03 -0.87 3.57
C PHE A 99 9.84 -2.12 2.74
N LEU A 100 8.61 -2.38 2.35
CA LEU A 100 8.27 -3.52 1.51
C LEU A 100 7.48 -3.04 0.30
N THR A 101 7.56 -3.82 -0.78
CA THR A 101 6.67 -3.67 -1.93
C THR A 101 5.90 -4.96 -2.10
N VAL A 102 4.59 -4.83 -2.24
CA VAL A 102 3.70 -5.93 -2.56
C VAL A 102 3.35 -5.84 -4.04
N PHE A 103 3.54 -6.94 -4.76
CA PHE A 103 3.10 -7.09 -6.13
C PHE A 103 1.95 -8.09 -6.19
N ARG A 104 0.84 -7.68 -6.77
CA ARG A 104 -0.27 -8.57 -7.10
C ARG A 104 0.04 -9.25 -8.43
N HIS A 105 -0.24 -10.53 -8.48
CA HIS A 105 -0.33 -11.35 -9.68
C HIS A 105 -1.77 -11.84 -9.79
N PHE A 106 -2.11 -12.53 -10.89
CA PHE A 106 -3.47 -12.97 -11.16
C PHE A 106 -4.15 -13.67 -9.96
N ASP A 107 -3.52 -14.71 -9.42
CA ASP A 107 -4.06 -15.53 -8.33
C ASP A 107 -3.16 -15.54 -7.08
N ASN A 108 -2.14 -14.68 -7.03
CA ASN A 108 -1.22 -14.64 -5.90
C ASN A 108 -0.61 -13.26 -5.67
N ALA A 109 0.09 -13.09 -4.54
CA ALA A 109 0.85 -11.87 -4.27
C ALA A 109 2.24 -12.21 -3.73
N SER A 110 3.24 -11.46 -4.21
CA SER A 110 4.63 -11.53 -3.73
C SER A 110 4.98 -10.28 -2.94
N VAL A 111 5.84 -10.46 -1.93
CA VAL A 111 6.35 -9.38 -1.10
C VAL A 111 7.86 -9.34 -1.29
N VAL A 112 8.40 -8.16 -1.55
CA VAL A 112 9.84 -7.93 -1.68
C VAL A 112 10.27 -6.82 -0.75
N ARG A 113 11.54 -6.87 -0.33
CA ARG A 113 12.15 -5.81 0.48
C ARG A 113 12.45 -4.58 -0.39
N GLY A 114 12.29 -3.40 0.21
CA GLY A 114 12.49 -2.10 -0.43
C GLY A 114 11.22 -1.46 -0.97
N MET A 115 11.31 -0.16 -1.22
CA MET A 115 10.39 0.59 -2.08
C MET A 115 10.82 0.34 -3.52
N VAL A 116 10.18 -0.61 -4.17
CA VAL A 116 10.59 -1.20 -5.44
C VAL A 116 9.68 -0.68 -6.56
N GLY A 117 10.23 -0.38 -7.75
CA GLY A 117 9.45 0.07 -8.91
C GLY A 117 9.15 1.58 -8.92
N GLN A 118 8.17 2.05 -9.69
CA GLN A 118 7.73 3.45 -9.64
C GLN A 118 7.06 3.74 -8.31
N VAL A 119 6.90 5.04 -8.01
CA VAL A 119 6.07 5.48 -6.89
C VAL A 119 4.64 4.98 -7.16
N PRO A 120 4.08 4.07 -6.34
CA PRO A 120 2.81 3.44 -6.63
C PRO A 120 1.64 4.40 -6.35
N GLN A 121 0.46 4.01 -6.84
CA GLN A 121 -0.74 4.80 -6.60
C GLN A 121 -1.11 4.80 -5.12
N THR A 122 -1.14 3.64 -4.46
CA THR A 122 -1.48 3.53 -3.03
C THR A 122 -0.28 3.19 -2.18
N ILE A 123 -0.36 3.60 -0.91
CA ILE A 123 0.69 3.43 0.08
C ILE A 123 0.05 2.99 1.39
N TRP A 124 0.58 1.95 2.00
CA TRP A 124 0.12 1.46 3.30
C TRP A 124 1.08 1.91 4.37
N TRP A 125 0.61 2.80 5.25
CA TRP A 125 1.34 3.16 6.45
C TRP A 125 0.69 2.52 7.67
N MET A 126 1.31 1.45 8.13
CA MET A 126 0.79 0.55 9.15
C MET A 126 1.20 1.03 10.54
N ASP A 127 0.23 1.40 11.37
CA ASP A 127 0.45 1.52 12.82
C ASP A 127 0.43 0.12 13.48
N PHE A 128 0.76 0.05 14.77
CA PHE A 128 0.86 -1.26 15.44
C PHE A 128 -0.46 -2.05 15.41
N PRO A 129 -1.64 -1.45 15.70
CA PRO A 129 -2.92 -2.15 15.58
C PRO A 129 -3.19 -2.72 14.19
N LEU A 130 -2.90 -1.98 13.12
CA LEU A 130 -3.07 -2.48 11.76
C LEU A 130 -2.10 -3.62 11.45
N PHE A 131 -0.84 -3.51 11.87
CA PHE A 131 0.16 -4.56 11.68
C PHE A 131 -0.22 -5.85 12.39
N GLU A 132 -0.53 -5.77 13.68
CA GLU A 132 -0.90 -6.91 14.52
C GLU A 132 -2.13 -7.64 13.95
N ARG A 133 -3.18 -6.87 13.64
CA ARG A 133 -4.39 -7.43 13.04
C ARG A 133 -4.12 -8.08 11.69
N THR A 134 -3.24 -7.52 10.86
CA THR A 134 -2.86 -8.15 9.58
C THR A 134 -2.21 -9.50 9.82
N TYR A 135 -1.31 -9.61 10.80
CA TYR A 135 -0.67 -10.87 11.14
C TYR A 135 -1.68 -11.91 11.61
N TYR A 136 -2.53 -11.57 12.58
CA TYR A 136 -3.51 -12.53 13.08
C TYR A 136 -4.57 -12.89 12.03
N GLU A 137 -5.02 -11.94 11.23
CA GLU A 137 -6.01 -12.18 10.17
C GLU A 137 -5.45 -13.11 9.07
N LEU A 138 -4.24 -12.82 8.58
CA LEU A 138 -3.69 -13.48 7.39
C LEU A 138 -2.73 -14.64 7.67
N VAL A 139 -2.24 -14.78 8.91
CA VAL A 139 -1.28 -15.82 9.28
C VAL A 139 -1.86 -16.78 10.31
N VAL A 140 -2.47 -16.26 11.38
CA VAL A 140 -2.94 -17.11 12.49
C VAL A 140 -4.33 -17.69 12.22
N ASN A 141 -5.27 -16.84 11.80
CA ASN A 141 -6.68 -17.21 11.63
C ASN A 141 -7.02 -17.61 10.18
N PHE A 142 -6.11 -17.39 9.24
CA PHE A 142 -6.35 -17.69 7.83
C PHE A 142 -6.37 -19.19 7.58
N ASP A 143 -7.44 -19.66 6.93
CA ASP A 143 -7.58 -21.05 6.53
C ASP A 143 -7.75 -21.12 5.01
N LEU A 144 -6.74 -21.67 4.33
CA LEU A 144 -6.71 -21.86 2.89
C LEU A 144 -7.78 -22.85 2.40
N PHE A 145 -8.19 -23.78 3.24
CA PHE A 145 -9.20 -24.80 2.95
C PHE A 145 -10.56 -24.46 3.58
N GLY A 146 -10.64 -23.31 4.27
CA GLY A 146 -11.87 -22.78 4.82
C GLY A 146 -12.89 -22.50 3.74
N ASN A 147 -14.17 -22.50 4.12
CA ASN A 147 -15.26 -22.33 3.18
C ASN A 147 -15.35 -20.90 2.61
N VAL A 148 -16.24 -20.71 1.62
CA VAL A 148 -16.42 -19.42 0.94
C VAL A 148 -16.79 -18.29 1.91
N ALA A 149 -17.54 -18.59 2.98
CA ALA A 149 -17.94 -17.60 3.99
C ALA A 149 -16.72 -17.08 4.75
N HIS A 150 -15.82 -17.98 5.17
CA HIS A 150 -14.56 -17.62 5.81
C HIS A 150 -13.68 -16.76 4.91
N GLN A 151 -13.50 -17.18 3.64
CA GLN A 151 -12.70 -16.43 2.67
C GLN A 151 -13.27 -15.03 2.39
N LEU A 152 -14.60 -14.91 2.31
CA LEU A 152 -15.28 -13.62 2.15
C LEU A 152 -15.11 -12.74 3.39
N GLN A 153 -15.24 -13.29 4.59
CA GLN A 153 -15.09 -12.56 5.84
C GLN A 153 -13.68 -12.01 6.00
N THR A 154 -12.66 -12.83 5.72
CA THR A 154 -11.27 -12.37 5.71
C THR A 154 -11.03 -11.28 4.68
N ARG A 155 -11.58 -11.43 3.46
CA ARG A 155 -11.49 -10.39 2.41
C ARG A 155 -12.05 -9.06 2.90
N LEU A 156 -13.26 -9.07 3.45
CA LEU A 156 -13.94 -7.89 3.96
C LEU A 156 -13.15 -7.23 5.10
N TYR A 157 -12.64 -8.03 6.04
CA TYR A 157 -11.86 -7.49 7.16
C TYR A 157 -10.51 -6.92 6.72
N PHE A 158 -9.84 -7.59 5.78
CA PHE A 158 -8.59 -7.10 5.21
C PHE A 158 -8.79 -5.79 4.43
N ASP A 159 -9.93 -5.60 3.77
CA ASP A 159 -10.30 -4.33 3.13
C ASP A 159 -10.35 -3.17 4.14
N LEU A 160 -10.85 -3.41 5.36
CA LEU A 160 -10.83 -2.42 6.44
C LEU A 160 -9.42 -2.09 6.93
N ILE A 161 -8.51 -3.07 6.95
CA ILE A 161 -7.10 -2.88 7.29
C ILE A 161 -6.42 -2.05 6.21
N ARG A 162 -6.55 -2.44 4.93
CA ARG A 162 -6.05 -1.69 3.77
C ARG A 162 -6.48 -0.22 3.86
N ASN A 163 -7.79 0.02 3.98
CA ASN A 163 -8.33 1.37 4.02
C ASN A 163 -7.80 2.16 5.24
N GLY A 164 -7.60 1.50 6.38
CA GLY A 164 -6.97 2.11 7.55
C GLY A 164 -5.53 2.57 7.28
N ALA A 165 -4.72 1.72 6.64
CA ALA A 165 -3.32 2.01 6.32
C ALA A 165 -3.18 3.14 5.29
N GLU A 166 -4.06 3.13 4.29
CA GLU A 166 -4.17 4.20 3.28
C GLU A 166 -4.57 5.53 3.91
N HIS A 167 -5.58 5.53 4.79
CA HIS A 167 -5.99 6.72 5.52
C HIS A 167 -4.89 7.22 6.47
N ASN A 168 -4.10 6.32 7.07
CA ASN A 168 -2.94 6.71 7.87
C ASN A 168 -1.95 7.50 7.02
N PHE A 169 -1.56 7.00 5.84
CA PHE A 169 -0.65 7.73 4.94
C PHE A 169 -1.16 9.13 4.60
N LEU A 170 -2.45 9.29 4.30
CA LEU A 170 -3.04 10.59 3.97
C LEU A 170 -2.85 11.64 5.08
N ARG A 171 -2.63 11.24 6.34
CA ARG A 171 -2.38 12.18 7.45
C ARG A 171 -1.02 12.88 7.36
N LEU A 172 -0.08 12.34 6.59
CA LEU A 172 1.17 13.02 6.24
C LEU A 172 0.96 14.15 5.21
N LEU A 173 -0.18 14.18 4.53
CA LEU A 173 -0.52 15.21 3.53
C LEU A 173 -1.34 16.36 4.13
N PRO A 174 -1.33 17.55 3.49
CA PRO A 174 -2.20 18.66 3.87
C PRO A 174 -3.67 18.30 3.80
N ARG A 175 -4.46 18.79 4.77
CA ARG A 175 -5.88 18.42 4.97
C ARG A 175 -6.73 18.60 3.71
N ASP A 176 -6.50 19.71 3.01
CA ASP A 176 -7.18 20.10 1.77
C ASP A 176 -6.84 19.21 0.57
N LYS A 177 -5.70 18.52 0.58
CA LYS A 177 -5.25 17.63 -0.50
C LYS A 177 -5.68 16.17 -0.30
N ARG A 178 -6.02 15.75 0.93
CA ARG A 178 -6.31 14.34 1.24
C ARG A 178 -7.47 13.77 0.43
N LYS A 179 -8.54 14.56 0.26
CA LYS A 179 -9.74 14.11 -0.47
C LYS A 179 -9.46 13.88 -1.95
N SER A 180 -8.75 14.79 -2.62
CA SER A 180 -8.42 14.63 -4.03
C SER A 180 -7.50 13.42 -4.25
N VAL A 181 -6.53 13.20 -3.36
CA VAL A 181 -5.65 12.02 -3.43
C VAL A 181 -6.43 10.72 -3.18
N LEU A 182 -7.33 10.70 -2.19
CA LEU A 182 -8.18 9.54 -1.96
C LEU A 182 -9.13 9.28 -3.14
N ASP A 183 -9.75 10.34 -3.69
CA ASP A 183 -10.64 10.19 -4.83
C ASP A 183 -9.88 9.68 -6.07
N ASP A 184 -8.63 10.10 -6.29
CA ASP A 184 -7.73 9.55 -7.32
C ASP A 184 -7.52 8.03 -7.15
N TRP A 185 -7.21 7.59 -5.93
CA TRP A 185 -6.98 6.17 -5.62
C TRP A 185 -8.20 5.29 -5.84
N TYR A 186 -9.40 5.86 -5.84
CA TYR A 186 -10.68 5.15 -5.95
C TYR A 186 -11.49 5.59 -7.19
N GLN A 187 -10.87 6.21 -8.19
CA GLN A 187 -11.55 6.55 -9.44
C GLN A 187 -12.13 5.30 -10.11
N GLY A 188 -13.31 5.42 -10.72
CA GLY A 188 -14.04 4.31 -11.33
C GLY A 188 -14.80 3.40 -10.36
N MET A 189 -14.61 3.55 -9.04
CA MET A 189 -15.26 2.71 -8.02
C MET A 189 -16.63 3.24 -7.54
N GLY A 190 -17.33 4.02 -8.37
CA GLY A 190 -18.60 4.69 -8.00
C GLY A 190 -19.68 3.75 -7.46
N VAL A 191 -19.66 2.47 -7.87
CA VAL A 191 -20.60 1.42 -7.44
C VAL A 191 -20.14 0.72 -6.14
N VAL A 192 -18.85 0.73 -5.83
CA VAL A 192 -18.28 0.07 -4.63
C VAL A 192 -18.40 0.97 -3.40
N LYS A 193 -18.33 2.31 -3.58
CA LYS A 193 -18.56 3.30 -2.51
C LYS A 193 -19.91 3.11 -1.79
N THR A 194 -20.90 2.51 -2.44
CA THR A 194 -22.25 2.28 -1.88
C THR A 194 -22.33 1.04 -0.99
N TYR A 195 -21.44 0.05 -1.16
CA TYR A 195 -21.44 -1.20 -0.38
C TYR A 195 -20.50 -1.17 0.83
N PHE A 196 -19.48 -0.31 0.81
CA PHE A 196 -18.50 -0.16 1.88
C PHE A 196 -18.60 1.23 2.50
N THR A 197 -19.34 1.38 3.62
CA THR A 197 -19.28 2.63 4.41
C THR A 197 -17.95 2.70 5.13
N TYR A 198 -16.92 3.19 4.44
CA TYR A 198 -15.63 3.55 5.02
C TYR A 198 -15.80 4.68 6.05
N ALA A 199 -14.83 4.80 6.94
CA ALA A 199 -14.84 5.89 7.92
C ALA A 199 -14.64 7.22 7.21
N PRO A 200 -15.18 8.32 7.77
CA PRO A 200 -14.86 9.64 7.27
C PRO A 200 -13.33 9.84 7.22
N LEU A 201 -12.90 10.47 6.13
CA LEU A 201 -11.53 10.92 5.98
C LEU A 201 -11.22 11.97 7.07
N ASP A 202 -10.05 11.87 7.68
CA ASP A 202 -9.57 12.85 8.64
C ASP A 202 -9.23 14.16 7.91
N LEU A 203 -10.01 15.20 8.17
CA LEU A 203 -9.83 16.54 7.61
C LEU A 203 -9.51 17.59 8.67
N ASP A 204 -9.30 17.17 9.93
CA ASP A 204 -9.15 18.06 11.08
C ASP A 204 -7.70 18.19 11.49
N ILE A 205 -6.99 17.06 11.58
CA ILE A 205 -5.63 16.99 12.10
C ILE A 205 -4.66 17.51 11.03
N LYS A 206 -3.80 18.47 11.40
CA LYS A 206 -2.78 19.02 10.50
C LYS A 206 -1.61 18.04 10.35
N THR A 207 -1.01 18.00 9.17
CA THR A 207 0.30 17.36 8.98
C THR A 207 1.41 18.21 9.61
N ALA A 208 2.47 17.57 10.09
CA ALA A 208 3.70 18.24 10.51
C ALA A 208 4.66 18.51 9.34
N GLU A 209 4.41 17.90 8.18
CA GLU A 209 5.20 18.09 6.98
C GLU A 209 4.94 19.45 6.34
N LYS A 210 6.00 20.05 5.79
CA LYS A 210 5.92 21.25 4.96
C LYS A 210 6.07 20.86 3.49
N PHE A 211 5.34 21.54 2.62
CA PHE A 211 5.31 21.29 1.18
C PHE A 211 5.65 22.56 0.43
N SER A 212 6.33 22.41 -0.71
CA SER A 212 6.74 23.51 -1.59
C SER A 212 6.10 23.43 -2.97
N THR A 213 5.45 22.31 -3.29
CA THR A 213 4.79 22.04 -4.56
C THR A 213 3.31 21.71 -4.35
N ASP A 214 2.51 21.85 -5.41
CA ASP A 214 1.10 21.42 -5.39
C ASP A 214 0.91 19.90 -5.46
N ASP A 215 1.89 19.18 -6.03
CA ASP A 215 1.92 17.72 -6.02
C ASP A 215 2.55 17.22 -4.71
N THR A 216 1.81 17.40 -3.63
CA THR A 216 2.26 17.09 -2.28
C THR A 216 2.55 15.61 -2.09
N LYS A 217 1.84 14.72 -2.80
CA LYS A 217 2.06 13.27 -2.71
C LYS A 217 3.42 12.90 -3.30
N SER A 218 3.71 13.36 -4.52
CA SER A 218 5.00 13.08 -5.17
C SER A 218 6.15 13.73 -4.41
N GLU A 219 5.99 14.96 -3.92
CA GLU A 219 7.00 15.62 -3.09
C GLU A 219 7.30 14.80 -1.81
N LEU A 220 6.27 14.33 -1.11
CA LEU A 220 6.41 13.51 0.09
C LEU A 220 7.15 12.21 -0.19
N LEU A 221 6.72 11.47 -1.23
CA LEU A 221 7.27 10.14 -1.53
C LEU A 221 8.71 10.24 -2.03
N ASN A 222 9.07 11.27 -2.80
CA ASN A 222 10.45 11.55 -3.14
C ASN A 222 11.29 11.87 -1.90
N ARG A 223 10.75 12.63 -0.95
CA ARG A 223 11.43 12.91 0.33
C ARG A 223 11.64 11.63 1.15
N ILE A 224 10.64 10.75 1.24
CA ILE A 224 10.73 9.45 1.92
C ILE A 224 11.80 8.57 1.26
N LEU A 225 11.82 8.45 -0.08
CA LEU A 225 12.84 7.71 -0.81
C LEU A 225 14.26 8.18 -0.44
N GLN A 226 14.48 9.49 -0.34
CA GLN A 226 15.78 10.05 0.05
C GLN A 226 16.08 9.83 1.54
N GLN A 227 15.12 10.12 2.42
CA GLN A 227 15.27 10.01 3.88
C GLN A 227 15.65 8.59 4.31
N PHE A 228 15.07 7.57 3.66
CA PHE A 228 15.24 6.16 4.05
C PHE A 228 16.13 5.36 3.10
N LYS A 229 16.95 6.05 2.28
CA LYS A 229 17.82 5.41 1.29
C LYS A 229 18.67 4.28 1.88
N GLN A 230 19.17 4.43 3.11
CA GLN A 230 20.05 3.45 3.77
C GLN A 230 19.38 2.09 4.04
N VAL A 231 18.08 2.08 4.36
CA VAL A 231 17.33 0.86 4.71
C VAL A 231 16.38 0.42 3.60
N ASN A 232 16.27 1.20 2.53
CA ASN A 232 15.56 0.82 1.32
C ASN A 232 16.41 -0.15 0.49
N ALA A 233 16.05 -1.44 0.47
CA ALA A 233 16.78 -2.47 -0.28
C ALA A 233 16.85 -2.24 -1.81
N ASP A 234 15.98 -1.37 -2.35
CA ASP A 234 15.98 -0.99 -3.77
C ASP A 234 16.14 0.53 -3.91
N ALA A 235 16.96 1.14 -3.05
CA ALA A 235 17.24 2.58 -3.04
C ALA A 235 17.49 3.19 -4.43
N ASP A 236 18.26 2.50 -5.27
CA ASP A 236 18.72 2.97 -6.57
C ASP A 236 18.13 2.14 -7.73
N ASP A 237 16.79 2.18 -7.89
CA ASP A 237 16.10 1.53 -9.02
C ASP A 237 16.45 2.23 -10.34
N SER A 238 17.47 1.69 -11.01
CA SER A 238 18.06 2.25 -12.23
C SER A 238 17.16 2.13 -13.46
N ILE A 239 16.04 1.40 -13.37
CA ILE A 239 15.13 1.17 -14.49
C ILE A 239 13.88 2.01 -14.31
N ASN A 240 13.24 1.92 -13.15
CA ASN A 240 11.95 2.57 -12.95
C ASN A 240 12.14 4.04 -12.56
N ARG A 241 13.01 4.37 -11.61
CA ARG A 241 13.08 5.73 -11.05
C ARG A 241 14.23 6.59 -11.57
N CYS A 242 15.04 6.06 -12.50
CA CYS A 242 16.19 6.78 -13.02
C CYS A 242 15.82 7.85 -14.04
N GLN A 243 16.20 9.10 -13.73
CA GLN A 243 15.97 10.28 -14.58
C GLN A 243 17.24 10.75 -15.33
N ASN A 244 18.37 10.07 -15.13
CA ASN A 244 19.66 10.48 -15.70
C ASN A 244 19.85 9.96 -17.15
N GLN A 245 20.95 10.36 -17.80
CA GLN A 245 21.31 9.84 -19.12
C GLN A 245 21.77 8.37 -19.08
N SER A 246 22.35 7.94 -17.96
CA SER A 246 22.93 6.59 -17.78
C SER A 246 22.11 5.77 -16.79
N CYS A 247 21.01 5.20 -17.25
CA CYS A 247 20.08 4.42 -16.44
C CYS A 247 20.30 2.92 -16.62
N PHE A 248 21.26 2.38 -15.89
CA PHE A 248 21.56 0.95 -15.89
C PHE A 248 22.20 0.51 -14.58
N ARG A 249 22.04 -0.77 -14.25
CA ARG A 249 22.65 -1.36 -13.05
C ARG A 249 24.16 -1.59 -13.28
N ASN A 250 24.97 -1.27 -12.28
CA ASN A 250 26.44 -1.43 -12.30
C ASN A 250 26.91 -2.10 -10.98
N PRO A 251 27.80 -3.11 -11.01
CA PRO A 251 28.39 -3.78 -12.18
C PRO A 251 27.44 -4.78 -12.85
N GLN A 252 27.32 -4.72 -14.18
CA GLN A 252 26.59 -5.68 -15.02
C GLN A 252 27.26 -5.78 -16.42
N SER A 253 27.00 -6.85 -17.17
CA SER A 253 27.50 -7.00 -18.55
C SER A 253 26.86 -6.00 -19.53
N THR A 254 27.56 -5.65 -20.60
CA THR A 254 27.12 -4.64 -21.60
C THR A 254 25.70 -4.85 -22.10
N TRP A 255 25.31 -6.08 -22.46
CA TRP A 255 23.96 -6.36 -22.96
C TRP A 255 22.85 -6.09 -21.91
N VAL A 256 23.15 -6.28 -20.62
CA VAL A 256 22.23 -5.94 -19.53
C VAL A 256 22.14 -4.43 -19.40
N GLN A 257 23.27 -3.72 -19.47
CA GLN A 257 23.27 -2.26 -19.40
C GLN A 257 22.49 -1.63 -20.56
N THR A 258 22.63 -2.20 -21.77
CA THR A 258 21.83 -1.81 -22.94
C THR A 258 20.34 -2.06 -22.70
N ALA A 259 19.97 -3.25 -22.20
CA ALA A 259 18.59 -3.57 -21.88
C ALA A 259 18.00 -2.61 -20.83
N ASP A 260 18.71 -2.38 -19.73
CA ASP A 260 18.28 -1.46 -18.67
C ASP A 260 18.10 -0.03 -19.21
N SER A 261 19.04 0.44 -20.04
CA SER A 261 18.98 1.78 -20.64
C SER A 261 17.76 1.94 -21.54
N VAL A 262 17.47 0.96 -22.41
CA VAL A 262 16.28 1.00 -23.29
C VAL A 262 15.00 0.93 -22.48
N LEU A 263 14.93 0.01 -21.51
CA LEU A 263 13.74 -0.20 -20.71
C LEU A 263 13.44 0.96 -19.76
N SER A 264 14.47 1.63 -19.23
CA SER A 264 14.30 2.83 -18.41
C SER A 264 13.69 4.01 -19.18
N GLN A 265 13.80 4.03 -20.52
CA GLN A 265 13.10 5.04 -21.31
C GLN A 265 11.60 4.75 -21.41
N LEU A 266 11.20 3.47 -21.28
CA LEU A 266 9.80 3.07 -21.30
C LEU A 266 9.06 3.58 -20.05
N THR A 267 9.72 3.55 -18.89
CA THR A 267 9.16 3.88 -17.58
C THR A 267 9.08 5.38 -17.28
N ARG A 268 9.62 6.26 -18.15
CA ARG A 268 9.61 7.73 -17.97
C ARG A 268 8.28 8.41 -18.30
N THR A 269 7.38 7.69 -18.96
CA THR A 269 6.04 8.19 -19.32
C THR A 269 5.03 7.14 -18.89
N THR A 270 3.75 7.52 -18.89
CA THR A 270 2.70 6.52 -18.79
C THR A 270 2.73 5.60 -20.02
N PHE A 271 2.31 4.35 -19.84
CA PHE A 271 2.14 3.37 -20.90
C PHE A 271 0.97 3.75 -21.80
N GLU A 272 -0.06 4.42 -21.27
CA GLU A 272 -1.17 4.98 -22.06
C GLU A 272 -0.68 5.95 -23.14
N GLN A 273 0.34 6.76 -22.84
CA GLN A 273 0.92 7.71 -23.79
C GLN A 273 1.79 7.04 -24.88
N LYS A 274 2.02 5.73 -24.80
CA LYS A 274 2.88 4.98 -25.73
C LYS A 274 2.08 3.97 -26.54
N SER A 275 2.06 4.17 -27.85
CA SER A 275 1.46 3.24 -28.80
C SER A 275 1.97 1.81 -28.58
N GLY A 276 1.05 0.89 -28.32
CA GLY A 276 1.34 -0.54 -28.10
C GLY A 276 1.62 -0.93 -26.65
N LEU A 277 1.75 0.01 -25.72
CA LEU A 277 1.88 -0.27 -24.28
C LEU A 277 0.59 -0.02 -23.50
N ASN A 278 -0.41 0.62 -24.12
CA ASN A 278 -1.68 1.02 -23.52
C ASN A 278 -2.57 -0.13 -23.00
N TYR A 279 -2.20 -1.40 -23.27
CA TYR A 279 -2.88 -2.59 -22.75
C TYR A 279 -2.05 -3.34 -21.70
N LEU A 280 -0.84 -2.87 -21.41
CA LEU A 280 -0.02 -3.47 -20.38
C LEU A 280 -0.53 -3.05 -18.99
N PRO A 281 -0.52 -3.96 -18.00
CA PRO A 281 -0.80 -3.59 -16.62
C PRO A 281 0.30 -2.69 -16.05
N GLU A 282 -0.02 -2.01 -14.94
CA GLU A 282 0.90 -1.12 -14.20
C GLU A 282 2.24 -1.81 -13.90
N LEU A 283 2.21 -3.13 -13.69
CA LEU A 283 3.37 -3.99 -13.45
C LEU A 283 3.56 -5.00 -14.59
N THR A 284 4.65 -4.88 -15.34
CA THR A 284 4.98 -5.80 -16.44
C THR A 284 6.35 -6.44 -16.23
N PHE A 285 6.45 -7.76 -16.47
CA PHE A 285 7.73 -8.48 -16.47
C PHE A 285 8.17 -8.78 -17.90
N ILE A 286 9.34 -8.28 -18.28
CA ILE A 286 9.95 -8.49 -19.59
C ILE A 286 11.08 -9.49 -19.47
N ARG A 287 11.01 -10.58 -20.25
CA ARG A 287 12.13 -11.52 -20.42
C ARG A 287 13.04 -11.03 -21.54
N VAL A 288 14.26 -10.63 -21.20
CA VAL A 288 15.30 -10.24 -22.16
C VAL A 288 16.25 -11.42 -22.35
N LYS A 289 16.55 -11.75 -23.61
CA LYS A 289 17.47 -12.84 -23.98
C LYS A 289 18.68 -12.30 -24.74
N ASN A 290 19.83 -12.91 -24.50
CA ASN A 290 21.06 -12.71 -25.26
C ASN A 290 21.73 -14.09 -25.49
N GLY A 291 21.47 -14.71 -26.63
CA GLY A 291 21.83 -16.10 -26.89
C GLY A 291 21.13 -17.05 -25.90
N MET A 292 21.92 -17.89 -25.21
CA MET A 292 21.42 -18.78 -24.15
C MET A 292 21.20 -18.07 -22.80
N LYS A 293 21.65 -16.81 -22.66
CA LYS A 293 21.47 -16.05 -21.42
C LYS A 293 20.11 -15.37 -21.42
N GLU A 294 19.50 -15.28 -20.26
CA GLU A 294 18.25 -14.55 -20.10
C GLU A 294 18.12 -13.88 -18.74
N ARG A 295 17.24 -12.87 -18.70
CA ARG A 295 16.90 -12.16 -17.48
C ARG A 295 15.47 -11.67 -17.53
N PHE A 296 14.79 -11.70 -16.39
CA PHE A 296 13.52 -11.03 -16.20
C PHE A 296 13.76 -9.64 -15.62
N ILE A 297 13.17 -8.64 -16.26
CA ILE A 297 13.23 -7.24 -15.86
C ILE A 297 11.80 -6.80 -15.57
N ARG A 298 11.60 -6.25 -14.37
CA ARG A 298 10.34 -5.65 -13.97
C ARG A 298 10.29 -4.21 -14.45
N LEU A 299 9.22 -3.88 -15.16
CA LEU A 299 8.79 -2.52 -15.43
C LEU A 299 7.57 -2.20 -14.57
N SER A 300 7.58 -0.98 -14.06
CA SER A 300 6.43 -0.39 -13.39
C SER A 300 6.17 0.97 -14.03
N GLU A 301 4.90 1.25 -14.29
CA GLU A 301 4.45 2.49 -14.93
C GLU A 301 4.38 3.66 -13.93
N ILE A 302 4.53 4.87 -14.43
CA ILE A 302 4.11 6.07 -13.69
C ILE A 302 2.58 6.11 -13.71
N VAL A 303 1.96 5.96 -12.55
CA VAL A 303 0.50 6.06 -12.44
C VAL A 303 0.11 7.53 -12.25
N THR A 304 -0.45 8.17 -13.28
CA THR A 304 -0.94 9.56 -13.20
C THR A 304 -2.45 9.67 -12.99
N THR A 305 -3.22 8.63 -13.35
CA THR A 305 -4.68 8.54 -13.18
C THR A 305 -5.09 7.06 -13.23
N ALA A 306 -6.07 6.62 -12.44
CA ALA A 306 -6.50 5.21 -12.43
C ALA A 306 -7.44 4.86 -13.59
N MET A 307 -7.14 3.76 -14.29
CA MET A 307 -8.12 3.05 -15.12
C MET A 307 -8.25 1.61 -14.59
N TRP A 308 -9.42 1.28 -14.05
CA TRP A 308 -9.76 -0.11 -13.72
C TRP A 308 -10.34 -0.79 -14.96
N LEU A 309 -9.69 -1.83 -15.46
CA LEU A 309 -10.32 -2.82 -16.34
C LEU A 309 -10.77 -3.99 -15.47
N PHE A 310 -12.05 -4.00 -15.09
CA PHE A 310 -12.67 -5.22 -14.56
C PHE A 310 -13.02 -6.14 -15.73
N PHE A 311 -12.35 -7.29 -15.83
CA PHE A 311 -12.96 -8.47 -16.42
C PHE A 311 -13.80 -9.13 -15.33
N LEU A 312 -15.09 -8.77 -15.28
CA LEU A 312 -16.10 -9.63 -14.67
C LEU A 312 -16.43 -10.70 -15.73
N GLU A 313 -15.67 -11.79 -15.75
CA GLU A 313 -16.16 -13.00 -16.44
C GLU A 313 -17.26 -13.62 -15.57
N SER A 314 -18.49 -13.31 -15.94
CA SER A 314 -19.69 -14.03 -15.49
C SER A 314 -19.68 -15.43 -16.09
N HIS A 315 -19.46 -16.46 -15.27
CA HIS A 315 -19.88 -17.83 -15.56
C HIS A 315 -20.71 -18.37 -14.41
#